data_AF-A0A380SZ01-F1
#
_entry.id   AF-A0A380SZ01-F1
#
_cell.length_a   1.000
_cell.length_b   1.000
_cell.length_c   1.000
_cell.angle_alpha   90.00
_cell.angle_beta   90.00
_cell.angle_gamma   90.00
#
_symmetry.space_group_name_H-M   'P 1'
#
loop_
_entity.id
_entity.type
_entity.pdbx_description
1 polymer ?
#
loop_
_entity_poly.entity_id
_entity_poly.type
_entity_poly.pdbx_seq_one_letter_code
_entity_poly.pdbx_strand_id
1 'polypeptide(L)'
;MVFNTGSTAKGIGLQLMNGAGKPRKLDTVYRLLDFNPSETNFNIPLSAAYYRLTNEKLQAGTANTEVTFTMNYLQPIKDRLISRARGPA
;
A
#
# COMPACT_ATOMS: atom_id res chain seq x y z
N MET A 1 -1.64 2.96 14.89
CA MET A 1 -2.34 1.96 14.07
C MET A 1 -3.21 1.14 14.99
N VAL A 2 -4.44 0.84 14.57
CA VAL A 2 -5.43 0.14 15.40
C VAL A 2 -5.37 -1.34 15.06
N PHE A 3 -5.28 -2.20 16.07
CA PHE A 3 -5.39 -3.65 15.87
C PHE A 3 -6.83 -4.05 15.60
N ASN A 4 -7.04 -5.18 14.94
CA ASN A 4 -8.39 -5.72 14.72
C ASN A 4 -9.11 -5.91 16.05
N THR A 5 -10.41 -5.59 16.07
CA THR A 5 -11.28 -5.68 17.25
C THR A 5 -11.13 -7.06 17.91
N GLY A 6 -10.66 -7.10 19.17
CA GLY A 6 -10.37 -8.34 19.90
C GLY A 6 -8.88 -8.68 20.07
N SER A 7 -7.96 -7.93 19.44
CA SER A 7 -6.52 -8.06 19.70
C SER A 7 -6.16 -7.49 21.08
N THR A 8 -5.32 -8.21 21.83
CA THR A 8 -5.00 -7.88 23.23
C THR A 8 -3.57 -7.43 23.47
N ALA A 9 -2.68 -7.55 22.48
CA ALA A 9 -1.32 -7.05 22.59
C ALA A 9 -1.29 -5.52 22.69
N LYS A 10 -0.35 -4.97 23.47
CA LYS A 10 -0.13 -3.52 23.60
C LYS A 10 1.35 -3.17 23.45
N GLY A 11 1.64 -1.92 23.10
CA GLY A 11 3.01 -1.45 22.94
C GLY A 11 3.72 -1.97 21.69
N ILE A 12 2.98 -2.47 20.71
CA ILE A 12 3.48 -2.85 19.40
C ILE A 12 2.59 -2.23 18.30
N GLY A 13 3.14 -2.09 17.10
CA GLY A 13 2.41 -1.68 15.91
C GLY A 13 2.89 -2.43 14.68
N LEU A 14 2.15 -2.33 13.58
CA LEU A 14 2.56 -2.86 12.28
C LEU A 14 3.41 -1.83 11.53
N GLN A 15 4.52 -2.28 10.95
CA GLN A 15 5.34 -1.48 10.05
C GLN A 15 5.33 -2.12 8.67
N LEU A 16 4.78 -1.40 7.69
CA LEU A 16 4.85 -1.77 6.28
C LEU A 16 6.09 -1.14 5.66
N MET A 17 6.79 -1.88 4.81
CA MET A 17 8.03 -1.45 4.15
C MET A 17 7.96 -1.73 2.65
N ASN A 18 8.69 -0.94 1.86
CA ASN A 18 8.87 -1.22 0.43
C ASN A 18 9.94 -2.29 0.17
N GLY A 19 10.17 -2.64 -1.10
CA GLY A 19 11.18 -3.62 -1.51
C GLY A 19 12.62 -3.28 -1.12
N ALA A 20 12.91 -2.04 -0.70
CA ALA A 20 14.20 -1.64 -0.15
C ALA A 20 14.26 -1.69 1.39
N GLY A 21 13.24 -2.26 2.04
CA GLY A 21 13.12 -2.31 3.50
C GLY A 21 12.82 -0.96 4.16
N LYS A 22 12.47 0.07 3.39
CA LYS A 22 12.18 1.40 3.95
C LYS A 22 10.74 1.47 4.45
N PRO A 23 10.50 1.89 5.71
CA PRO A 23 9.15 2.05 6.24
C PRO A 23 8.29 2.99 5.38
N ARG A 24 7.02 2.65 5.25
CA ARG A 24 6.01 3.43 4.52
C ARG A 24 4.97 3.93 5.51
N LYS A 25 4.73 5.24 5.44
CA LYS A 25 3.59 5.85 6.11
C LYS A 25 2.31 5.32 5.47
N LEU A 26 1.37 4.86 6.29
CA LEU A 26 0.01 4.53 5.84
C LEU A 26 -0.75 5.81 5.52
N ASP A 27 -1.87 5.67 4.80
CA ASP A 27 -2.70 6.81 4.37
C ASP A 27 -1.89 7.86 3.59
N THR A 28 -0.99 7.37 2.73
CA THR A 28 -0.13 8.19 1.89
C THR A 28 -0.15 7.62 0.49
N VAL A 29 -0.44 8.46 -0.50
CA VAL A 29 -0.41 8.08 -1.91
C VAL A 29 1.03 7.97 -2.36
N TYR A 30 1.39 6.83 -2.96
CA TYR A 30 2.71 6.61 -3.52
C TYR A 30 2.61 6.34 -5.02
N ARG A 31 3.36 7.12 -5.80
CA ARG A 31 3.50 6.88 -7.24
C ARG A 31 4.46 5.70 -7.46
N LEU A 32 4.01 4.74 -8.26
CA LEU A 32 4.81 3.59 -8.68
C LEU A 32 5.47 3.99 -10.01
N LEU A 33 6.78 4.22 -9.98
CA LEU A 33 7.52 4.81 -11.11
C LEU A 33 7.79 3.79 -12.21
N ASP A 34 7.86 2.50 -11.87
CA ASP A 34 8.21 1.42 -12.80
C ASP A 34 6.97 0.77 -13.44
N PHE A 35 5.81 1.44 -13.37
CA PHE A 35 4.60 0.92 -13.99
C PHE A 35 4.66 1.05 -15.51
N ASN A 36 4.78 -0.09 -16.19
CA ASN A 36 4.70 -0.19 -17.65
C ASN A 36 3.27 -0.60 -18.06
N PRO A 37 2.49 0.27 -18.73
CA PRO A 37 1.12 -0.06 -19.15
C PRO A 37 1.05 -1.15 -20.23
N SER A 38 2.17 -1.48 -20.88
CA SER A 38 2.26 -2.60 -21.83
C SER A 38 2.49 -3.96 -21.16
N GLU A 39 2.78 -3.98 -19.85
CA GLU A 39 2.90 -5.21 -19.08
C GLU A 39 1.57 -5.49 -18.36
N THR A 40 1.14 -6.76 -18.42
CA THR A 40 -0.12 -7.19 -17.80
C THR A 40 0.06 -7.54 -16.31
N ASN A 41 1.28 -7.83 -15.88
CA ASN A 41 1.62 -8.18 -14.52
C ASN A 41 2.48 -7.08 -13.90
N PHE A 42 2.11 -6.61 -12.71
CA PHE A 42 2.88 -5.64 -11.97
C PHE A 42 3.05 -6.11 -10.52
N ASN A 43 4.30 -6.20 -10.06
CA ASN A 43 4.63 -6.62 -8.71
C ASN A 43 4.96 -5.39 -7.84
N ILE A 44 4.33 -5.30 -6.67
CA ILE A 44 4.63 -4.29 -5.66
C ILE A 44 5.33 -5.01 -4.50
N PRO A 45 6.67 -4.98 -4.42
CA PRO A 45 7.38 -5.65 -3.35
C PRO A 45 7.13 -4.93 -2.03
N LEU A 46 6.45 -5.62 -1.11
CA LEU A 46 6.16 -5.15 0.23
C LEU A 46 6.62 -6.19 1.26
N SER A 47 7.05 -5.70 2.41
CA SER A 47 7.29 -6.52 3.60
C SER A 47 6.64 -5.87 4.82
N ALA A 48 6.34 -6.68 5.84
CA ALA A 48 5.70 -6.21 7.05
C ALA A 48 6.36 -6.83 8.29
N ALA A 49 6.41 -6.07 9.37
CA ALA A 49 6.93 -6.51 10.66
C ALA A 49 6.17 -5.82 11.81
N TYR A 50 6.20 -6.42 13.00
CA TYR A 50 5.82 -5.70 14.22
C TYR A 50 7.00 -4.85 14.71
N TYR A 51 6.70 -3.66 15.22
CA TYR A 51 7.68 -2.79 15.88
C TYR A 51 7.16 -2.32 17.23
N ARG A 52 8.07 -2.02 18.16
CA ARG A 52 7.73 -1.56 19.50
C ARG A 52 7.33 -0.09 19.49
N LEU A 53 6.23 0.22 20.15
CA LEU A 53 5.81 1.59 20.45
C LEU A 53 6.53 2.06 21.72
N THR A 54 7.10 3.25 21.70
CA THR A 54 7.88 3.80 22.83
C THR A 54 7.00 4.47 23.88
N ASN A 55 5.78 4.84 23.53
CA ASN A 55 4.82 5.57 24.36
C ASN A 55 3.83 4.66 25.09
N GLU A 56 3.96 3.34 24.97
CA GLU A 56 3.04 2.37 25.58
C GLU A 56 3.80 1.24 26.29
N LYS A 57 3.21 0.74 27.37
CA LYS A 57 3.74 -0.44 28.07
C LYS A 57 3.52 -1.68 27.19
N LEU A 58 4.58 -2.46 27.00
CA LEU A 58 4.50 -3.72 26.28
C LEU A 58 3.64 -4.72 27.07
N GLN A 59 2.65 -5.31 26.39
CA GLN A 59 1.78 -6.35 26.94
C GLN A 59 1.64 -7.48 25.92
N ALA A 60 1.79 -8.72 26.39
CA ALA A 60 1.55 -9.90 25.58
C ALA A 60 0.07 -10.06 25.24
N GLY A 61 -0.21 -10.63 24.06
CA GLY A 61 -1.56 -10.86 23.58
C GLY A 61 -1.58 -11.16 22.08
N THR A 62 -2.77 -11.21 21.51
CA THR A 62 -2.97 -11.33 20.06
C THR A 62 -2.78 -9.98 19.38
N ALA A 63 -2.16 -9.96 18.19
CA ALA A 63 -1.79 -8.76 17.46
C ALA A 63 -2.31 -8.78 16.02
N ASN A 64 -3.60 -9.08 15.82
CA ASN A 64 -4.13 -9.23 14.47
C ASN A 64 -4.31 -7.87 13.82
N THR A 65 -3.90 -7.73 12.55
CA THR A 65 -3.99 -6.48 11.79
C THR A 65 -4.47 -6.74 10.37
N GLU A 66 -5.24 -5.80 9.84
CA GLU A 66 -5.64 -5.76 8.43
C GLU A 66 -5.11 -4.48 7.76
N VAL A 67 -4.74 -4.58 6.48
CA VAL A 67 -4.30 -3.45 5.66
C VAL A 67 -5.01 -3.51 4.32
N THR A 68 -5.71 -2.44 3.97
CA THR A 68 -6.35 -2.27 2.66
C THR A 68 -5.52 -1.36 1.78
N PHE A 69 -5.37 -1.72 0.50
CA PHE A 69 -4.70 -0.91 -0.51
C PHE A 69 -5.68 -0.46 -1.58
N THR A 70 -5.63 0.81 -1.96
CA THR A 70 -6.38 1.34 -3.10
C THR A 70 -5.43 1.63 -4.25
N MET A 71 -5.69 1.03 -5.40
CA MET A 71 -4.88 1.18 -6.62
C MET A 71 -5.60 2.07 -7.62
N ASN A 72 -4.97 3.18 -7.99
CA ASN A 72 -5.48 4.09 -9.01
C ASN A 72 -4.65 3.93 -10.28
N TYR A 73 -5.27 3.49 -11.37
CA TYR A 73 -4.65 3.36 -12.67
C TYR A 73 -4.81 4.66 -13.45
N LEU A 74 -3.72 5.40 -13.63
CA LEU A 74 -3.72 6.59 -14.48
C LEU A 74 -3.55 6.15 -15.94
N GLN A 75 -4.61 6.21 -16.73
CA GLN A 75 -4.48 6.10 -18.19
C GLN A 75 -3.78 7.35 -18.73
N PRO A 76 -2.72 7.23 -19.56
CA PRO A 76 -2.08 8.38 -20.18
C PRO A 76 -3.09 9.17 -21.03
N ILE A 77 -3.15 10.50 -20.82
CA ILE A 77 -4.08 11.41 -21.52
C ILE A 77 -3.92 11.39 -23.05
N LYS A 78 -2.76 10.93 -23.56
CA LYS A 78 -2.49 10.83 -25.00
C LYS A 78 -3.48 9.92 -25.73
N ASP A 79 -3.94 8.84 -25.13
CA ASP A 79 -4.78 7.84 -25.81
C ASP A 79 -6.25 8.30 -25.99
N ARG A 80 -6.68 9.28 -25.19
CA ARG A 80 -8.05 9.80 -25.23
C ARG A 80 -8.31 10.75 -26.39
N LEU A 81 -7.25 11.34 -26.97
CA LEU A 81 -7.36 12.26 -28.11
C LEU A 81 -7.35 11.52 -29.46
N ILE A 82 -6.68 10.36 -29.53
CA ILE A 82 -6.57 9.55 -30.77
C ILE A 82 -7.80 8.68 -31.03
N SER A 83 -8.60 8.34 -30.01
CA SER A 83 -9.86 7.60 -30.18
C SER A 83 -11.02 8.48 -30.64
N ARG A 84 -11.01 9.79 -30.31
CA ARG A 84 -12.00 10.76 -30.81
C ARG A 84 -11.78 11.19 -32.25
N ALA A 85 -10.56 11.09 -32.78
CA ALA A 85 -10.24 11.47 -34.15
C ALA A 85 -10.60 10.41 -35.20
N ARG A 86 -10.91 9.18 -34.78
CA ARG A 86 -11.37 8.08 -35.65
C ARG A 86 -12.88 7.85 -35.45
N GLY A 87 -13.70 8.79 -35.90
CA GLY A 87 -15.14 8.58 -36.10
C GLY A 87 -15.39 7.71 -37.34
N PRO A 88 -16.54 7.01 -37.43
CA PRO A 88 -16.82 6.07 -38.52
C PRO A 88 -16.92 6.76 -39.88
N ALA A 89 -16.32 6.14 -40.89
CA ALA A 89 -16.48 6.47 -42.31
C ALA A 89 -17.88 6.11 -42.82
#